data_AF-A0A699YNK8-F1
#
_entry.id   AF-A0A699YNK8-F1
#
_cell.length_a   1.000
_cell.length_b   1.000
_cell.length_c   1.000
_cell.angle_alpha   90.00
_cell.angle_beta   90.00
_cell.angle_gamma   90.00
#
_symmetry.space_group_name_H-M   'P 1'
#
loop_
_entity.id
_entity.type
_entity.pdbx_description
1 polymer ?
#
loop_
_entity_poly.entity_id
_entity_poly.type
_entity_poly.pdbx_seq_one_letter_code
_entity_poly.pdbx_strand_id
1 'polypeptide(L)'
;MFVPIVQYSLNGIADAFDDFAPHKAKQPLSTVAKVKLSASERKPVAETAAGGGKQSSQQARNVSPPAEVKQAPEREWNFGVGPRPGEQHGKSLLGKSDPTVWFEAAAALPPLPASDQPISDEDVERLRQQGEQMLANEAASFEREMQKRNAADYKWLQQVKRQGTTADKVAAITLQVQESAVANLAGLDMLLGWVTRRQGGREVVRQALEALQELFLTVLLPDGRRLKHLESQPLASLPSGKEGAKYLLWWFLEDQIKVRYGLFVGALEECSRDNLEFLKDKATKALYTLLVKKPEAEARLLGALVNKLGDPARKLASKAGYLLSQLLLQHPVMKPVVLRELERFVFRPGLQDRARYYAVVFMNQLPLNRKESEGGASLAGKLVGLYFTLFRMVVEGSIGLAAATRKLQVAAMHVCGYAA
;
A
#
# COMPACT_ATOMS: atom_id res chain seq x y z
N MET A 1 12.12 34.68 -52.93
CA MET A 1 10.77 34.18 -53.25
C MET A 1 10.12 33.79 -51.92
N PHE A 2 9.50 34.76 -51.26
CA PHE A 2 8.83 34.61 -49.97
C PHE A 2 7.37 34.26 -50.22
N VAL A 3 6.88 33.19 -49.59
CA VAL A 3 5.45 32.81 -49.58
C VAL A 3 4.91 33.11 -48.17
N PRO A 4 3.77 33.81 -48.04
CA PRO A 4 3.34 34.38 -46.77
C PRO A 4 2.70 33.32 -45.85
N ILE A 5 3.05 33.40 -44.57
CA ILE A 5 2.38 32.69 -43.47
C ILE A 5 1.02 33.36 -43.25
N VAL A 6 -0.06 32.66 -43.59
CA VAL A 6 -1.41 33.07 -43.23
C VAL A 6 -1.57 32.88 -41.72
N GLN A 7 -1.62 33.99 -40.96
CA GLN A 7 -2.08 34.00 -39.58
C GLN A 7 -3.55 33.61 -39.55
N TYR A 8 -3.84 32.33 -39.32
CA TYR A 8 -5.17 31.96 -38.84
C TYR A 8 -5.27 32.36 -37.37
N SER A 9 -6.17 33.31 -37.13
CA SER A 9 -6.63 33.75 -35.81
C SER A 9 -6.98 32.55 -34.93
N LEU A 10 -6.37 32.49 -33.74
CA LEU A 10 -6.60 31.51 -32.67
C LEU A 10 -7.98 31.64 -31.99
N ASN A 11 -8.99 32.17 -32.68
CA ASN A 11 -10.32 32.40 -32.10
C ASN A 11 -11.33 31.26 -32.36
N GLY A 12 -10.99 30.26 -33.18
CA GLY A 12 -11.89 29.15 -33.52
C GLY A 12 -11.71 27.85 -32.72
N ILE A 13 -10.66 27.76 -31.88
CA ILE A 13 -10.40 26.59 -31.03
C ILE A 13 -10.88 26.84 -29.58
N ALA A 14 -11.17 28.09 -29.22
CA ALA A 14 -11.68 28.48 -27.90
C ALA A 14 -13.13 28.00 -27.67
N ASP A 15 -13.97 27.97 -28.70
CA ASP A 15 -15.40 27.66 -28.54
C ASP A 15 -15.71 26.15 -28.36
N ALA A 16 -14.73 25.26 -28.58
CA ALA A 16 -14.87 23.83 -28.27
C ALA A 16 -14.46 23.48 -26.82
N PHE A 17 -13.98 24.45 -26.05
CA PHE A 17 -13.40 24.26 -24.72
C PHE A 17 -14.17 24.95 -23.57
N ASP A 18 -15.28 25.64 -23.87
CA ASP A 18 -16.03 26.44 -22.88
C ASP A 18 -17.06 25.66 -22.06
N ASP A 19 -17.35 24.39 -22.42
CA ASP A 19 -18.26 23.51 -21.66
C ASP A 19 -17.69 23.01 -20.30
N PHE A 20 -16.47 23.42 -19.94
CA PHE A 20 -15.79 22.99 -18.71
C PHE A 20 -15.34 24.13 -17.79
N ALA A 21 -15.79 25.37 -18.01
CA ALA A 21 -15.57 26.48 -17.07
C ALA A 21 -16.50 26.37 -15.83
N PRO A 22 -15.99 26.45 -14.59
CA PRO A 22 -16.81 26.40 -13.39
C PRO A 22 -17.57 27.72 -13.19
N HIS A 23 -18.81 27.79 -13.67
CA HIS A 23 -19.72 28.88 -13.32
C HIS A 23 -20.26 28.70 -11.89
N LYS A 24 -19.60 29.37 -10.94
CA LYS A 24 -20.13 30.09 -9.76
C LYS A 24 -19.23 29.92 -8.53
N ALA A 25 -18.35 30.89 -8.32
CA ALA A 25 -17.93 31.34 -6.99
C ALA A 25 -17.35 32.76 -7.10
N LYS A 26 -18.22 33.76 -7.27
CA LYS A 26 -17.90 35.15 -6.93
C LYS A 26 -18.83 35.56 -5.80
N GLN A 27 -18.38 35.44 -4.55
CA GLN A 27 -18.65 36.40 -3.48
C GLN A 27 -17.47 36.42 -2.49
N PRO A 28 -17.09 37.60 -1.97
CA PRO A 28 -15.80 37.83 -1.32
C PRO A 28 -15.76 37.47 0.17
N LEU A 29 -14.53 37.27 0.65
CA LEU A 29 -14.12 37.02 2.04
C LEU A 29 -14.29 38.26 2.95
N SER A 30 -14.98 38.07 4.07
CA SER A 30 -14.77 38.71 5.38
C SER A 30 -15.52 37.82 6.40
N THR A 31 -15.13 37.52 7.64
CA THR A 31 -14.28 38.17 8.64
C THR A 31 -13.84 37.08 9.65
N VAL A 32 -12.65 37.22 10.21
CA VAL A 32 -12.09 36.40 11.30
C VAL A 32 -12.75 36.74 12.64
N ALA A 33 -13.10 35.76 13.48
CA ALA A 33 -12.60 35.63 14.87
C ALA A 33 -13.48 34.78 15.83
N LYS A 34 -12.78 33.88 16.54
CA LYS A 34 -12.96 33.42 17.94
C LYS A 34 -14.19 32.56 18.28
N VAL A 35 -13.94 31.27 18.55
CA VAL A 35 -14.73 30.48 19.50
C VAL A 35 -13.84 30.12 20.70
N LYS A 36 -14.30 30.58 21.88
CA LYS A 36 -13.77 30.29 23.22
C LYS A 36 -14.23 28.91 23.68
N LEU A 37 -13.41 28.29 24.54
CA LEU A 37 -13.81 27.19 25.41
C LEU A 37 -14.95 27.60 26.35
N SER A 38 -15.88 26.67 26.61
CA SER A 38 -16.48 26.53 27.94
C SER A 38 -17.07 25.12 28.13
N ALA A 39 -16.74 24.55 29.28
CA ALA A 39 -17.24 23.30 29.83
C ALA A 39 -18.76 23.30 30.02
N SER A 40 -19.36 22.10 30.07
CA SER A 40 -20.72 21.91 30.56
C SER A 40 -20.74 20.76 31.57
N GLU A 41 -21.32 21.10 32.71
CA GLU A 41 -21.35 20.39 33.97
C GLU A 41 -22.36 19.23 34.00
N ARG A 42 -22.15 18.41 35.03
CA ARG A 42 -22.94 17.28 35.50
C ARG A 42 -24.39 17.66 35.82
N LYS A 43 -25.30 16.69 35.70
CA LYS A 43 -26.50 16.60 36.55
C LYS A 43 -26.58 15.23 37.26
N PRO A 44 -27.05 15.19 38.52
CA PRO A 44 -27.03 14.00 39.37
C PRO A 44 -28.31 13.18 39.24
N VAL A 45 -28.23 11.88 39.58
CA VAL A 45 -29.39 10.99 39.79
C VAL A 45 -29.44 10.65 41.27
N ALA A 46 -30.63 10.83 41.85
CA ALA A 46 -30.95 10.63 43.25
C ALA A 46 -31.21 9.16 43.61
N GLU A 47 -30.86 8.79 44.84
CA GLU A 47 -31.24 7.58 45.54
C GLU A 47 -32.73 7.59 45.93
N THR A 48 -33.36 6.41 45.90
CA THR A 48 -34.32 5.99 46.93
C THR A 48 -34.20 4.49 47.17
N ALA A 49 -34.33 4.13 48.44
CA ALA A 49 -33.95 2.87 49.04
C ALA A 49 -35.14 1.91 49.29
N ALA A 50 -34.75 0.70 49.71
CA ALA A 50 -35.45 -0.25 50.60
C ALA A 50 -36.29 -1.37 49.99
N GLY A 51 -36.04 -2.60 50.49
CA GLY A 51 -37.03 -3.69 50.50
C GLY A 51 -36.44 -5.10 50.53
N GLY A 52 -36.31 -5.69 51.73
CA GLY A 52 -35.71 -7.00 52.01
C GLY A 52 -36.40 -8.24 51.41
N GLY A 53 -35.76 -9.41 51.61
CA GLY A 53 -36.43 -10.72 51.55
C GLY A 53 -35.57 -11.89 51.07
N LYS A 54 -34.92 -12.61 52.00
CA LYS A 54 -34.41 -13.97 51.77
C LYS A 54 -35.59 -14.95 51.77
N GLN A 55 -35.66 -15.87 50.82
CA GLN A 55 -36.22 -17.20 51.06
C GLN A 55 -35.64 -18.25 50.10
N SER A 56 -35.13 -19.30 50.72
CA SER A 56 -34.63 -20.55 50.15
C SER A 56 -35.80 -21.43 49.71
N SER A 57 -35.67 -22.11 48.57
CA SER A 57 -36.33 -23.41 48.36
C SER A 57 -35.39 -24.35 47.63
N GLN A 58 -35.10 -25.46 48.30
CA GLN A 58 -34.38 -26.63 47.82
C GLN A 58 -35.34 -27.48 46.97
N GLN A 59 -34.89 -28.05 45.86
CA GLN A 59 -35.40 -29.35 45.44
C GLN A 59 -34.43 -30.15 44.55
N ALA A 60 -34.13 -31.34 45.09
CA ALA A 60 -33.90 -32.63 44.44
C ALA A 60 -32.73 -32.80 43.43
N ARG A 61 -31.75 -33.57 43.92
CA ARG A 61 -30.79 -34.37 43.14
C ARG A 61 -31.51 -35.28 42.15
N ASN A 62 -31.01 -35.35 40.92
CA ASN A 62 -31.06 -36.57 40.12
C ASN A 62 -29.65 -36.83 39.57
N VAL A 63 -29.06 -37.94 40.03
CA VAL A 63 -27.75 -38.42 39.59
C VAL A 63 -27.98 -39.41 38.44
N SER A 64 -27.29 -39.20 37.34
CA SER A 64 -27.12 -40.18 36.26
C SER A 64 -25.64 -40.21 35.86
N PRO A 65 -25.10 -41.38 35.45
CA PRO A 65 -23.67 -41.70 35.49
C PRO A 65 -22.83 -40.95 34.44
N PRO A 66 -21.49 -40.88 34.60
CA PRO A 66 -20.63 -40.03 33.78
C PRO A 66 -20.52 -40.57 32.35
N ALA A 67 -20.98 -39.78 31.39
CA ALA A 67 -20.67 -39.97 29.98
C ALA A 67 -19.20 -39.58 29.73
N GLU A 68 -18.50 -40.43 28.97
CA GLU A 68 -17.10 -40.26 28.55
C GLU A 68 -16.78 -38.84 28.09
N VAL A 69 -15.72 -38.27 28.66
CA VAL A 69 -15.11 -37.01 28.21
C VAL A 69 -14.54 -37.25 26.80
N LYS A 70 -15.32 -36.93 25.77
CA LYS A 70 -14.77 -36.71 24.44
C LYS A 70 -13.82 -35.52 24.55
N GLN A 71 -12.53 -35.78 24.33
CA GLN A 71 -11.50 -34.76 24.21
C GLN A 71 -12.00 -33.70 23.23
N ALA A 72 -12.13 -32.47 23.70
CA ALA A 72 -12.42 -31.34 22.84
C ALA A 72 -11.32 -31.27 21.75
N PRO A 73 -11.66 -30.99 20.49
CA PRO A 73 -10.65 -30.82 19.46
C PRO A 73 -9.70 -29.70 19.91
N GLU A 74 -8.38 -29.97 19.87
CA GLU A 74 -7.35 -28.98 20.17
C GLU A 74 -7.62 -27.72 19.35
N ARG A 75 -7.93 -26.62 20.05
CA ARG A 75 -8.09 -25.32 19.39
C ARG A 75 -6.72 -24.87 18.89
N GLU A 76 -6.63 -24.60 17.60
CA GLU A 76 -5.49 -23.95 16.97
C GLU A 76 -5.10 -22.69 17.77
N TRP A 77 -3.84 -22.64 18.20
CA TRP A 77 -3.32 -21.52 18.98
C TRP A 77 -3.32 -20.26 18.12
N ASN A 78 -4.04 -19.22 18.57
CA ASN A 78 -4.11 -17.97 17.84
C ASN A 78 -2.80 -17.20 18.02
N PHE A 79 -2.07 -16.95 16.92
CA PHE A 79 -0.77 -16.27 16.90
C PHE A 79 -0.76 -14.85 17.51
N GLY A 80 -1.93 -14.26 17.78
CA GLY A 80 -2.08 -12.92 18.37
C GLY A 80 -2.10 -12.84 19.90
N VAL A 81 -1.95 -13.95 20.64
CA VAL A 81 -2.11 -14.00 22.12
C VAL A 81 -0.79 -14.21 22.87
N GLY A 82 0.34 -14.03 22.21
CA GLY A 82 1.66 -14.33 22.75
C GLY A 82 2.05 -15.81 22.54
N PRO A 83 3.22 -16.24 23.05
CA PRO A 83 3.80 -17.54 22.75
C PRO A 83 3.00 -18.71 23.34
N ARG A 84 3.05 -19.86 22.64
CA ARG A 84 2.39 -21.11 23.07
C ARG A 84 3.00 -21.57 24.42
N PRO A 85 2.19 -22.01 25.40
CA PRO A 85 2.72 -22.47 26.68
C PRO A 85 3.66 -23.67 26.47
N GLY A 86 4.96 -23.52 26.79
CA GLY A 86 5.95 -24.62 26.82
C GLY A 86 7.28 -24.37 26.10
N GLU A 87 7.43 -23.32 25.29
CA GLU A 87 8.69 -23.07 24.59
C GLU A 87 9.78 -22.45 25.50
N GLN A 88 10.98 -23.04 25.48
CA GLN A 88 12.16 -22.43 26.10
C GLN A 88 12.59 -21.22 25.24
N HIS A 89 12.61 -20.02 25.83
CA HIS A 89 12.97 -18.81 25.08
C HIS A 89 14.41 -18.39 25.38
N GLY A 90 15.17 -18.11 24.32
CA GLY A 90 16.49 -17.48 24.40
C GLY A 90 16.44 -16.03 24.88
N LYS A 91 17.59 -15.46 25.23
CA LYS A 91 17.76 -14.02 25.45
C LYS A 91 17.75 -13.31 24.08
N SER A 92 17.27 -12.06 24.03
CA SER A 92 17.33 -11.21 22.83
C SER A 92 18.75 -11.19 22.23
N LEU A 93 18.82 -11.25 20.91
CA LEU A 93 20.09 -11.14 20.17
C LEU A 93 20.57 -9.69 20.09
N LEU A 94 19.63 -8.75 20.19
CA LEU A 94 19.84 -7.32 20.05
C LEU A 94 20.20 -6.69 21.41
N GLY A 95 21.13 -5.75 21.36
CA GLY A 95 21.54 -4.98 22.54
C GLY A 95 20.70 -3.70 22.70
N LYS A 96 20.68 -3.14 23.90
CA LYS A 96 20.05 -1.82 24.17
C LYS A 96 20.70 -0.66 23.42
N SER A 97 21.90 -0.88 22.88
CA SER A 97 22.66 0.09 22.08
C SER A 97 22.37 -0.02 20.57
N ASP A 98 21.69 -1.07 20.12
CA ASP A 98 21.39 -1.25 18.70
C ASP A 98 20.31 -0.23 18.28
N PRO A 99 20.42 0.42 17.10
CA PRO A 99 19.39 1.33 16.60
C PRO A 99 18.00 0.68 16.55
N THR A 100 16.97 1.46 16.86
CA THR A 100 15.57 0.97 16.77
C THR A 100 15.14 0.74 15.32
N VAL A 101 15.68 1.52 14.39
CA VAL A 101 15.43 1.40 12.95
C VAL A 101 16.27 0.25 12.39
N TRP A 102 15.60 -0.81 11.94
CA TRP A 102 16.24 -2.07 11.57
C TRP A 102 17.28 -1.94 10.46
N PHE A 103 17.05 -1.10 9.45
CA PHE A 103 17.98 -0.95 8.33
C PHE A 103 19.21 -0.12 8.69
N GLU A 104 19.13 0.73 9.71
CA GLU A 104 20.29 1.41 10.29
C GLU A 104 21.12 0.43 11.11
N ALA A 105 20.45 -0.39 11.94
CA ALA A 105 21.10 -1.45 12.69
C ALA A 105 21.78 -2.48 11.79
N ALA A 106 21.13 -2.85 10.67
CA ALA A 106 21.70 -3.75 9.67
C ALA A 106 22.90 -3.13 8.93
N ALA A 107 22.84 -1.82 8.63
CA ALA A 107 23.93 -1.10 7.98
C ALA A 107 25.14 -0.86 8.90
N ALA A 108 24.95 -0.88 10.22
CA ALA A 108 26.03 -0.77 11.19
C ALA A 108 26.90 -2.04 11.29
N LEU A 109 26.43 -3.17 10.75
CA LEU A 109 27.21 -4.40 10.71
C LEU A 109 28.34 -4.30 9.65
N PRO A 110 29.55 -4.81 9.94
CA PRO A 110 30.65 -4.85 8.97
C PRO A 110 30.25 -5.47 7.62
N PRO A 111 30.70 -4.93 6.48
CA PRO A 111 30.44 -5.56 5.20
C PRO A 111 31.14 -6.92 5.14
N LEU A 112 30.37 -7.96 4.81
CA LEU A 112 30.91 -9.30 4.56
C LEU A 112 31.49 -9.39 3.14
N PRO A 113 32.55 -10.19 2.92
CA PRO A 113 33.08 -10.40 1.58
C PRO A 113 32.02 -11.06 0.70
N ALA A 114 31.96 -10.66 -0.57
CA ALA A 114 31.19 -11.38 -1.57
C ALA A 114 31.74 -12.81 -1.66
N SER A 115 30.86 -13.80 -1.54
CA SER A 115 31.20 -15.20 -1.77
C SER A 115 30.49 -15.66 -3.03
N ASP A 116 31.29 -16.14 -3.99
CA ASP A 116 30.79 -16.78 -5.21
C ASP A 116 30.47 -18.27 -5.00
N GLN A 117 30.53 -18.75 -3.75
CA GLN A 117 30.18 -20.13 -3.42
C GLN A 117 28.67 -20.32 -3.54
N PRO A 118 28.19 -21.21 -4.43
CA PRO A 118 26.77 -21.54 -4.48
C PRO A 118 26.39 -22.24 -3.17
N ILE A 119 25.36 -21.73 -2.50
CA ILE A 119 24.77 -22.38 -1.33
C ILE A 119 23.67 -23.33 -1.82
N SER A 120 23.52 -24.51 -1.22
CA SER A 120 22.47 -25.43 -1.64
C SER A 120 21.10 -24.92 -1.21
N ASP A 121 20.04 -25.29 -1.96
CA ASP A 121 18.67 -24.91 -1.63
C ASP A 121 18.25 -25.42 -0.24
N GLU A 122 18.75 -26.60 0.17
CA GLU A 122 18.51 -27.17 1.50
C GLU A 122 19.14 -26.32 2.61
N ASP A 123 20.33 -25.75 2.36
CA ASP A 123 21.00 -24.86 3.32
C ASP A 123 20.28 -23.51 3.42
N VAL A 124 19.77 -22.97 2.31
CA VAL A 124 18.93 -21.75 2.32
C VAL A 124 17.70 -21.99 3.18
N GLU A 125 17.00 -23.11 2.98
CA GLU A 125 15.80 -23.42 3.73
C GLU A 125 16.09 -23.62 5.23
N ARG A 126 17.21 -24.27 5.56
CA ARG A 126 17.67 -24.35 6.95
C ARG A 126 17.94 -22.99 7.56
N LEU A 127 18.61 -22.09 6.85
CA LEU A 127 18.86 -20.72 7.31
C LEU A 127 17.57 -19.91 7.43
N ARG A 128 16.59 -20.13 6.54
CA ARG A 128 15.26 -19.52 6.60
C ARG A 128 14.54 -19.93 7.90
N GLN A 129 14.49 -21.22 8.20
CA GLN A 129 13.88 -21.73 9.45
C GLN A 129 14.60 -21.19 10.69
N GLN A 130 15.93 -21.08 10.65
CA GLN A 130 16.70 -20.46 11.72
C GLN A 130 16.33 -18.98 11.90
N GLY A 131 16.24 -18.21 10.80
CA GLY A 131 15.83 -16.82 10.81
C GLY A 131 14.42 -16.63 11.39
N GLU A 132 13.49 -17.50 11.02
CA GLU A 132 12.12 -17.51 11.56
C GLU A 132 12.10 -17.75 13.07
N GLN A 133 12.83 -18.75 13.55
CA GLN A 133 12.95 -19.02 14.98
C GLN A 133 13.59 -17.85 15.73
N MET A 134 14.62 -17.20 15.14
CA MET A 134 15.26 -16.03 15.75
C MET A 134 14.30 -14.85 15.84
N LEU A 135 13.49 -14.61 14.81
CA LEU A 135 12.49 -13.56 14.79
C LEU A 135 11.40 -13.80 15.87
N ALA A 136 10.91 -15.03 15.98
CA ALA A 136 9.95 -15.42 17.02
C ALA A 136 10.53 -15.24 18.44
N ASN A 137 11.79 -15.62 18.64
CA ASN A 137 12.51 -15.43 19.91
C ASN A 137 12.66 -13.94 20.26
N GLU A 138 12.92 -13.08 19.27
CA GLU A 138 13.04 -11.63 19.47
C GLU A 138 11.69 -11.01 19.82
N ALA A 139 10.61 -11.40 19.14
CA ALA A 139 9.26 -10.97 19.48
C ALA A 139 8.86 -11.33 20.92
N ALA A 140 9.14 -12.57 21.35
CA ALA A 140 8.84 -13.03 22.69
C ALA A 140 9.73 -12.35 23.75
N SER A 141 10.99 -12.08 23.43
CA SER A 141 11.90 -11.33 24.30
C SER A 141 11.44 -9.90 24.50
N PHE A 142 11.05 -9.22 23.41
CA PHE A 142 10.53 -7.86 23.44
C PHE A 142 9.25 -7.77 24.27
N GLU A 143 8.31 -8.70 24.12
CA GLU A 143 7.07 -8.72 24.90
C GLU A 143 7.34 -8.84 26.41
N ARG A 144 8.30 -9.68 26.79
CA ARG A 144 8.73 -9.83 28.20
C ARG A 144 9.41 -8.57 28.73
N GLU A 145 10.26 -7.93 27.93
CA GLU A 145 10.90 -6.67 28.32
C GLU A 145 9.87 -5.56 28.49
N MET A 146 8.91 -5.45 27.58
CA MET A 146 7.75 -4.54 27.67
C MET A 146 6.98 -4.74 28.97
N GLN A 147 6.63 -5.98 29.30
CA GLN A 147 5.91 -6.32 30.52
C GLN A 147 6.69 -5.92 31.79
N LYS A 148 8.03 -6.04 31.77
CA LYS A 148 8.90 -5.68 32.89
C LYS A 148 9.13 -4.17 33.00
N ARG A 149 9.39 -3.50 31.88
CA ARG A 149 9.72 -2.07 31.83
C ARG A 149 8.49 -1.20 32.09
N ASN A 150 7.34 -1.58 31.54
CA ASN A 150 6.11 -0.80 31.66
C ASN A 150 4.86 -1.69 31.70
N ALA A 151 4.60 -2.28 32.87
CA ALA A 151 3.47 -3.19 33.08
C ALA A 151 2.10 -2.54 32.87
N ALA A 152 1.97 -1.22 33.11
CA ALA A 152 0.73 -0.49 32.91
C ALA A 152 0.40 -0.35 31.41
N ASP A 153 1.37 0.14 30.62
CA ASP A 153 1.21 0.29 29.17
C ASP A 153 1.01 -1.07 28.49
N TYR A 154 1.73 -2.11 28.92
CA TYR A 154 1.52 -3.47 28.42
C TYR A 154 0.07 -3.95 28.67
N LYS A 155 -0.46 -3.77 29.89
CA LYS A 155 -1.86 -4.12 30.20
C LYS A 155 -2.85 -3.31 29.37
N TRP A 156 -2.59 -2.02 29.18
CA TRP A 156 -3.42 -1.16 28.34
C TRP A 156 -3.42 -1.63 26.87
N LEU A 157 -2.26 -1.93 26.29
CA LEU A 157 -2.15 -2.46 24.93
C LEU A 157 -2.92 -3.79 24.77
N GLN A 158 -2.83 -4.68 25.77
CA GLN A 158 -3.60 -5.93 25.78
C GLN A 158 -5.11 -5.67 25.85
N GLN A 159 -5.55 -4.66 26.60
CA GLN A 159 -6.96 -4.25 26.65
C GLN A 159 -7.41 -3.69 25.30
N VAL A 160 -6.62 -2.83 24.65
CA VAL A 160 -6.92 -2.27 23.32
C VAL A 160 -7.04 -3.39 22.28
N LYS A 161 -6.11 -4.36 22.28
CA LYS A 161 -6.18 -5.52 21.38
C LYS A 161 -7.48 -6.31 21.54
N ARG A 162 -7.97 -6.49 22.78
CA ARG A 162 -9.17 -7.27 23.08
C ARG A 162 -10.48 -6.50 22.82
N GLN A 163 -10.59 -5.29 23.35
CA GLN A 163 -11.86 -4.55 23.46
C GLN A 163 -11.81 -3.14 22.85
N GLY A 164 -10.66 -2.69 22.36
CA GLY A 164 -10.51 -1.37 21.76
C GLY A 164 -11.28 -1.21 20.45
N THR A 165 -11.53 0.04 20.07
CA THR A 165 -12.10 0.35 18.76
C THR A 165 -11.11 0.02 17.65
N THR A 166 -11.56 -0.12 16.40
CA THR A 166 -10.64 -0.40 15.29
C THR A 166 -9.60 0.70 15.12
N ALA A 167 -9.97 1.97 15.34
CA ALA A 167 -9.02 3.08 15.30
C ALA A 167 -7.95 2.96 16.39
N ASP A 168 -8.34 2.61 17.63
CA ASP A 168 -7.38 2.38 18.72
C ASP A 168 -6.46 1.20 18.42
N LYS A 169 -7.00 0.13 17.82
CA LYS A 169 -6.22 -1.04 17.40
C LYS A 169 -5.22 -0.69 16.31
N VAL A 170 -5.62 0.07 15.30
CA VAL A 170 -4.70 0.57 14.25
C VAL A 170 -3.60 1.39 14.91
N ALA A 171 -3.93 2.37 15.75
CA ALA A 171 -2.96 3.23 16.42
C ALA A 171 -1.98 2.44 17.30
N ALA A 172 -2.49 1.50 18.10
CA ALA A 172 -1.66 0.64 18.93
C ALA A 172 -0.72 -0.22 18.09
N ILE A 173 -1.19 -0.85 17.01
CA ILE A 173 -0.35 -1.64 16.11
C ILE A 173 0.74 -0.76 15.47
N THR A 174 0.38 0.42 14.96
CA THR A 174 1.33 1.36 14.34
C THR A 174 2.45 1.72 15.31
N LEU A 175 2.12 2.08 16.55
CA LEU A 175 3.09 2.43 17.58
C LEU A 175 4.01 1.25 17.92
N GLN A 176 3.47 0.04 18.04
CA GLN A 176 4.27 -1.15 18.33
C GLN A 176 5.28 -1.45 17.20
N VAL A 177 4.86 -1.35 15.94
CA VAL A 177 5.75 -1.56 14.79
C VAL A 177 6.80 -0.45 14.68
N GLN A 178 6.45 0.80 15.00
CA GLN A 178 7.40 1.92 15.04
C GLN A 178 8.46 1.75 16.13
N GLU A 179 8.11 1.19 17.28
CA GLU A 179 9.06 0.92 18.37
C GLU A 179 10.02 -0.22 18.03
N SER A 180 9.50 -1.31 17.44
CA SER A 180 10.31 -2.44 17.01
C SER A 180 9.62 -3.23 15.89
N ALA A 181 10.08 -3.05 14.66
CA ALA A 181 9.58 -3.81 13.51
C ALA A 181 9.90 -5.30 13.61
N VAL A 182 11.09 -5.64 14.13
CA VAL A 182 11.55 -7.03 14.30
C VAL A 182 10.65 -7.83 15.25
N ALA A 183 10.13 -7.19 16.30
CA ALA A 183 9.28 -7.85 17.28
C ALA A 183 7.78 -7.85 16.91
N ASN A 184 7.32 -6.94 16.05
CA ASN A 184 5.89 -6.66 15.88
C ASN A 184 5.35 -6.91 14.46
N LEU A 185 6.01 -7.74 13.64
CA LEU A 185 5.50 -8.09 12.30
C LEU A 185 4.09 -8.69 12.29
N ALA A 186 3.69 -9.40 13.35
CA ALA A 186 2.33 -9.93 13.46
C ALA A 186 1.25 -8.82 13.46
N GLY A 187 1.57 -7.65 14.01
CA GLY A 187 0.69 -6.47 13.93
C GLY A 187 0.57 -5.96 12.50
N LEU A 188 1.70 -5.92 11.77
CA LEU A 188 1.71 -5.57 10.35
C LEU A 188 0.86 -6.55 9.52
N ASP A 189 0.94 -7.84 9.81
CA ASP A 189 0.12 -8.88 9.17
C ASP A 189 -1.37 -8.73 9.43
N MET A 190 -1.73 -8.26 10.63
CA MET A 190 -3.13 -7.96 10.98
C MET A 190 -3.66 -6.79 10.13
N LEU A 191 -2.89 -5.71 9.98
CA LEU A 191 -3.26 -4.58 9.13
C LEU A 191 -3.37 -4.99 7.66
N LEU A 192 -2.39 -5.76 7.15
CA LEU A 192 -2.43 -6.31 5.79
C LEU A 192 -3.65 -7.20 5.58
N GLY A 193 -3.98 -8.04 6.55
CA GLY A 193 -5.16 -8.88 6.56
C GLY A 193 -6.46 -8.07 6.46
N TRP A 194 -6.54 -6.92 7.14
CA TRP A 194 -7.71 -6.04 7.05
C TRP A 194 -7.88 -5.44 5.66
N VAL A 195 -6.80 -5.02 5.00
CA VAL A 195 -6.87 -4.44 3.66
C VAL A 195 -7.16 -5.53 2.61
N THR A 196 -6.39 -6.61 2.60
CA THR A 196 -6.49 -7.69 1.61
C THR A 196 -7.84 -8.41 1.65
N ARG A 197 -8.32 -8.76 2.85
CA ARG A 197 -9.62 -9.43 3.03
C ARG A 197 -10.79 -8.45 3.16
N ARG A 198 -10.53 -7.14 3.10
CA ARG A 198 -11.53 -6.09 3.23
C ARG A 198 -12.36 -6.20 4.52
N GLN A 199 -11.71 -6.63 5.60
CA GLN A 199 -12.33 -6.96 6.88
C GLN A 199 -12.75 -5.69 7.62
N GLY A 200 -13.89 -5.74 8.33
CA GLY A 200 -14.36 -4.62 9.17
C GLY A 200 -14.97 -3.44 8.40
N GLY A 201 -15.15 -3.57 7.09
CA GLY A 201 -15.73 -2.51 6.25
C GLY A 201 -14.70 -1.53 5.69
N ARG A 202 -15.16 -0.66 4.79
CA ARG A 202 -14.28 0.18 3.96
C ARG A 202 -13.56 1.28 4.73
N GLU A 203 -14.13 1.74 5.84
CA GLU A 203 -13.48 2.72 6.71
C GLU A 203 -12.30 2.10 7.49
N VAL A 204 -12.45 0.85 7.95
CA VAL A 204 -11.35 0.10 8.57
C VAL A 204 -10.23 -0.14 7.56
N VAL A 205 -10.58 -0.53 6.34
CA VAL A 205 -9.61 -0.67 5.23
C VAL A 205 -8.88 0.65 4.98
N ARG A 206 -9.60 1.79 4.99
CA ARG A 206 -8.99 3.12 4.81
C ARG A 206 -7.97 3.43 5.89
N GLN A 207 -8.32 3.19 7.16
CA GLN A 207 -7.41 3.44 8.30
C GLN A 207 -6.18 2.51 8.24
N ALA A 208 -6.38 1.23 7.92
CA ALA A 208 -5.29 0.27 7.77
C ALA A 208 -4.37 0.62 6.61
N LEU A 209 -4.91 1.08 5.47
CA LEU A 209 -4.11 1.56 4.33
C LEU A 209 -3.22 2.75 4.71
N GLU A 210 -3.77 3.72 5.45
CA GLU A 210 -3.02 4.91 5.88
C GLU A 210 -1.91 4.54 6.86
N ALA A 211 -2.21 3.68 7.84
CA ALA A 211 -1.22 3.18 8.78
C ALA A 211 -0.11 2.38 8.08
N LEU A 212 -0.45 1.47 7.16
CA LEU A 212 0.53 0.71 6.39
C LEU A 212 1.42 1.63 5.55
N GLN A 213 0.82 2.62 4.87
CA GLN A 213 1.58 3.60 4.09
C GLN A 213 2.58 4.35 4.97
N GLU A 214 2.16 4.81 6.15
CA GLU A 214 3.03 5.51 7.10
C GLU A 214 4.16 4.60 7.57
N LEU A 215 3.87 3.37 8.00
CA LEU A 215 4.86 2.41 8.47
C LEU A 215 5.92 2.10 7.39
N PHE A 216 5.48 1.86 6.15
CA PHE A 216 6.40 1.62 5.04
C PHE A 216 7.28 2.83 4.73
N LEU A 217 6.74 4.04 4.80
CA LEU A 217 7.51 5.25 4.50
C LEU A 217 8.50 5.63 5.61
N THR A 218 8.18 5.33 6.87
CA THR A 218 8.90 5.86 8.03
C THR A 218 9.90 4.88 8.63
N VAL A 219 9.53 3.60 8.81
CA VAL A 219 10.32 2.64 9.60
C VAL A 219 10.65 1.35 8.88
N LEU A 220 9.91 0.98 7.81
CA LEU A 220 10.13 -0.31 7.14
C LEU A 220 10.99 -0.23 5.87
N LEU A 221 10.85 0.81 5.04
CA LEU A 221 11.62 0.92 3.79
C LEU A 221 12.87 1.81 3.98
N PRO A 222 14.08 1.31 3.64
CA PRO A 222 15.30 2.11 3.69
C PRO A 222 15.30 3.24 2.64
N ASP A 223 16.06 4.29 2.89
CA ASP A 223 16.36 5.32 1.89
C ASP A 223 17.49 4.86 0.96
N GLY A 224 17.33 5.11 -0.34
CA GLY A 224 18.42 4.96 -1.33
C GLY A 224 18.79 3.54 -1.75
N ARG A 225 18.17 2.49 -1.21
CA ARG A 225 18.38 1.10 -1.66
C ARG A 225 17.08 0.31 -1.72
N ARG A 226 17.07 -0.74 -2.54
CA ARG A 226 15.97 -1.70 -2.60
C ARG A 226 16.13 -2.79 -1.54
N LEU A 227 15.01 -3.39 -1.14
CA LEU A 227 14.99 -4.56 -0.28
C LEU A 227 15.50 -5.79 -1.04
N LYS A 228 16.12 -6.71 -0.31
CA LYS A 228 16.67 -7.95 -0.83
C LYS A 228 15.91 -9.15 -0.29
N HIS A 229 15.79 -10.19 -1.12
CA HIS A 229 15.34 -11.49 -0.65
C HIS A 229 16.45 -12.18 0.12
N LEU A 230 16.11 -13.11 1.01
CA LEU A 230 17.09 -13.86 1.79
C LEU A 230 18.12 -14.57 0.88
N GLU A 231 17.64 -15.19 -0.19
CA GLU A 231 18.44 -15.89 -1.22
C GLU A 231 19.44 -14.97 -1.95
N SER A 232 19.16 -13.67 -1.98
CA SER A 232 20.04 -12.68 -2.63
C SER A 232 21.11 -12.09 -1.70
N GLN A 233 21.15 -12.54 -0.44
CA GLN A 233 22.16 -12.13 0.53
C GLN A 233 23.36 -13.07 0.47
N PRO A 234 24.57 -12.64 0.89
CA PRO A 234 25.76 -13.48 0.90
C PRO A 234 25.74 -14.48 2.06
N LEU A 235 24.80 -15.45 2.00
CA LEU A 235 24.56 -16.45 3.05
C LEU A 235 25.79 -17.33 3.32
N ALA A 236 26.59 -17.63 2.29
CA ALA A 236 27.80 -18.43 2.43
C ALA A 236 28.93 -17.71 3.21
N SER A 237 28.87 -16.38 3.31
CA SER A 237 29.85 -15.56 4.03
C SER A 237 29.47 -15.33 5.50
N LEU A 238 28.42 -15.99 6.01
CA LEU A 238 27.95 -15.78 7.37
C LEU A 238 29.03 -16.21 8.39
N PRO A 239 29.45 -15.32 9.31
CA PRO A 239 30.38 -15.69 10.36
C PRO A 239 29.73 -16.67 11.34
N SER A 240 30.53 -17.49 12.00
CA SER A 240 30.01 -18.39 13.04
C SER A 240 29.65 -17.64 14.32
N GLY A 241 28.67 -18.15 15.06
CA GLY A 241 28.30 -17.63 16.38
C GLY A 241 27.33 -16.44 16.36
N LYS A 242 27.45 -15.56 17.35
CA LYS A 242 26.45 -14.51 17.61
C LYS A 242 26.40 -13.44 16.51
N GLU A 243 27.52 -13.13 15.88
CA GLU A 243 27.58 -12.16 14.79
C GLU A 243 26.81 -12.65 13.56
N GLY A 244 27.03 -13.90 13.14
CA GLY A 244 26.28 -14.51 12.04
C GLY A 244 24.78 -14.54 12.29
N ALA A 245 24.38 -14.86 13.53
CA ALA A 245 22.98 -14.82 13.94
C ALA A 245 22.37 -13.42 13.80
N LYS A 246 23.12 -12.34 14.07
CA LYS A 246 22.66 -10.95 13.85
C LYS A 246 22.45 -10.65 12.36
N TYR A 247 23.40 -11.02 11.48
CA TYR A 247 23.21 -10.85 10.03
C TYR A 247 21.97 -11.59 9.55
N LEU A 248 21.85 -12.86 9.93
CA LEU A 248 20.73 -13.71 9.52
C LEU A 248 19.38 -13.14 9.98
N LEU A 249 19.29 -12.65 11.23
CA LEU A 249 18.07 -12.01 11.75
C LEU A 249 17.66 -10.81 10.90
N TRP A 250 18.58 -9.89 10.60
CA TRP A 250 18.25 -8.70 9.83
C TRP A 250 17.95 -9.00 8.36
N TRP A 251 18.68 -9.93 7.75
CA TRP A 251 18.42 -10.36 6.38
C TRP A 251 17.08 -11.08 6.24
N PHE A 252 16.72 -11.91 7.23
CA PHE A 252 15.41 -12.55 7.28
C PHE A 252 14.31 -11.52 7.49
N LEU A 253 14.48 -10.56 8.41
CA LEU A 253 13.54 -9.45 8.59
C LEU A 253 13.34 -8.66 7.28
N GLU A 254 14.42 -8.35 6.57
CA GLU A 254 14.38 -7.63 5.30
C GLU A 254 13.54 -8.39 4.24
N ASP A 255 13.75 -9.69 4.11
CA ASP A 255 12.95 -10.56 3.24
C ASP A 255 11.46 -10.54 3.64
N GLN A 256 11.18 -10.65 4.93
CA GLN A 256 9.83 -10.61 5.48
C GLN A 256 9.12 -9.27 5.25
N ILE A 257 9.83 -8.15 5.32
CA ILE A 257 9.31 -6.82 4.98
C ILE A 257 9.05 -6.73 3.47
N LYS A 258 9.95 -7.27 2.64
CA LYS A 258 9.81 -7.26 1.18
C LYS A 258 8.58 -8.01 0.70
N VAL A 259 8.34 -9.21 1.24
CA VAL A 259 7.14 -10.02 0.94
C VAL A 259 5.87 -9.24 1.31
N ARG A 260 5.83 -8.66 2.52
CA ARG A 260 4.69 -7.87 3.01
C ARG A 260 4.46 -6.60 2.21
N TYR A 261 5.52 -5.93 1.77
CA TYR A 261 5.39 -4.78 0.87
C TYR A 261 4.78 -5.17 -0.48
N GLY A 262 5.16 -6.33 -1.02
CA GLY A 262 4.55 -6.88 -2.23
C GLY A 262 3.03 -7.12 -2.07
N LEU A 263 2.61 -7.66 -0.93
CA LEU A 263 1.19 -7.83 -0.57
C LEU A 263 0.47 -6.48 -0.45
N PHE A 264 1.10 -5.49 0.19
CA PHE A 264 0.55 -4.15 0.33
C PHE A 264 0.34 -3.46 -1.02
N VAL A 265 1.32 -3.56 -1.93
CA VAL A 265 1.21 -3.01 -3.29
C VAL A 265 0.08 -3.68 -4.06
N GLY A 266 -0.07 -5.01 -3.95
CA GLY A 266 -1.22 -5.73 -4.52
C GLY A 266 -2.56 -5.25 -3.94
N ALA A 267 -2.63 -5.06 -2.63
CA ALA A 267 -3.82 -4.54 -1.97
C ALA A 267 -4.16 -3.10 -2.42
N LEU A 268 -3.16 -2.24 -2.63
CA LEU A 268 -3.34 -0.90 -3.19
C LEU A 268 -3.86 -0.95 -4.63
N GLU A 269 -3.32 -1.84 -5.46
CA GLU A 269 -3.80 -2.06 -6.83
C GLU A 269 -5.30 -2.45 -6.83
N GLU A 270 -5.71 -3.35 -5.94
CA GLU A 270 -7.11 -3.75 -5.79
C GLU A 270 -8.01 -2.64 -5.22
N CYS A 271 -7.57 -1.94 -4.18
CA CYS A 271 -8.31 -0.81 -3.61
C CYS A 271 -8.46 0.34 -4.60
N SER A 272 -7.47 0.54 -5.49
CA SER A 272 -7.55 1.54 -6.56
C SER A 272 -8.66 1.25 -7.58
N ARG A 273 -9.17 0.01 -7.63
CA ARG A 273 -10.26 -0.44 -8.50
C ARG A 273 -11.59 -0.66 -7.75
N ASP A 274 -11.65 -0.31 -6.46
CA ASP A 274 -12.86 -0.50 -5.65
C ASP A 274 -14.06 0.30 -6.17
N ASN A 275 -15.28 -0.12 -5.87
CA ASN A 275 -16.48 0.60 -6.30
C ASN A 275 -16.65 1.97 -5.59
N LEU A 276 -16.08 2.16 -4.40
CA LEU A 276 -16.19 3.40 -3.65
C LEU A 276 -15.08 4.39 -4.05
N GLU A 277 -15.50 5.56 -4.54
CA GLU A 277 -14.59 6.59 -5.06
C GLU A 277 -13.58 7.07 -3.99
N PHE A 278 -13.99 7.19 -2.74
CA PHE A 278 -13.08 7.63 -1.66
C PHE A 278 -11.92 6.62 -1.45
N LEU A 279 -12.18 5.32 -1.57
CA LEU A 279 -11.16 4.30 -1.37
C LEU A 279 -10.22 4.26 -2.57
N LYS A 280 -10.75 4.39 -3.79
CA LYS A 280 -9.93 4.58 -4.99
C LYS A 280 -9.00 5.78 -4.85
N ASP A 281 -9.51 6.91 -4.35
CA ASP A 281 -8.75 8.14 -4.15
C ASP A 281 -7.57 7.94 -3.19
N LYS A 282 -7.85 7.28 -2.06
CA LYS A 282 -6.86 6.99 -1.01
C LYS A 282 -5.78 6.04 -1.52
N ALA A 283 -6.16 4.96 -2.19
CA ALA A 283 -5.21 4.03 -2.78
C ALA A 283 -4.36 4.70 -3.89
N THR A 284 -4.98 5.51 -4.75
CA THR A 284 -4.27 6.24 -5.84
C THR A 284 -3.25 7.22 -5.28
N LYS A 285 -3.59 7.95 -4.22
CA LYS A 285 -2.65 8.83 -3.50
C LYS A 285 -1.51 8.04 -2.86
N ALA A 286 -1.81 6.89 -2.24
CA ALA A 286 -0.79 6.05 -1.62
C ALA A 286 0.20 5.49 -2.64
N LEU A 287 -0.28 5.00 -3.79
CA LEU A 287 0.56 4.56 -4.91
C LEU A 287 1.53 5.66 -5.35
N TYR A 288 1.02 6.88 -5.57
CA TYR A 288 1.85 8.04 -5.95
C TYR A 288 2.89 8.37 -4.88
N THR A 289 2.48 8.50 -3.61
CA THR A 289 3.40 8.88 -2.53
C THR A 289 4.50 7.85 -2.33
N LEU A 290 4.19 6.55 -2.42
CA LEU A 290 5.19 5.50 -2.36
C LEU A 290 6.16 5.57 -3.55
N LEU A 291 5.65 5.78 -4.77
CA LEU A 291 6.47 5.88 -5.97
C LEU A 291 7.46 7.05 -5.90
N VAL A 292 7.01 8.20 -5.39
CA VAL A 292 7.86 9.40 -5.21
C VAL A 292 8.89 9.21 -4.11
N LYS A 293 8.47 8.72 -2.93
CA LYS A 293 9.34 8.71 -1.75
C LYS A 293 10.22 7.47 -1.65
N LYS A 294 9.70 6.28 -1.98
CA LYS A 294 10.34 4.97 -1.77
C LYS A 294 9.99 4.01 -2.93
N PRO A 295 10.63 4.13 -4.11
CA PRO A 295 10.28 3.37 -5.33
C PRO A 295 10.72 1.89 -5.31
N GLU A 296 10.44 1.14 -4.25
CA GLU A 296 10.80 -0.28 -4.10
C GLU A 296 10.11 -1.16 -5.16
N ALA A 297 8.83 -0.93 -5.43
CA ALA A 297 8.04 -1.63 -6.46
C ALA A 297 7.68 -0.71 -7.64
N GLU A 298 8.65 0.11 -8.08
CA GLU A 298 8.47 1.20 -9.06
C GLU A 298 7.56 0.85 -10.25
N ALA A 299 7.86 -0.25 -10.95
CA ALA A 299 7.11 -0.64 -12.14
C ALA A 299 5.63 -0.95 -11.84
N ARG A 300 5.35 -1.61 -10.71
CA ARG A 300 3.98 -1.93 -10.28
C ARG A 300 3.23 -0.67 -9.85
N LEU A 301 3.87 0.17 -9.03
CA LEU A 301 3.29 1.43 -8.56
C LEU A 301 2.96 2.37 -9.73
N LEU A 302 3.90 2.54 -10.66
CA LEU A 302 3.73 3.36 -11.85
C LEU A 302 2.66 2.78 -12.78
N GLY A 303 2.70 1.48 -13.06
CA GLY A 303 1.69 0.82 -13.89
C GLY A 303 0.28 0.97 -13.31
N ALA A 304 0.14 0.82 -11.98
CA ALA A 304 -1.13 1.05 -11.29
C ALA A 304 -1.60 2.50 -11.43
N LEU A 305 -0.71 3.49 -11.28
CA LEU A 305 -1.03 4.91 -11.43
C LEU A 305 -1.39 5.28 -12.87
N VAL A 306 -0.66 4.78 -13.87
CA VAL A 306 -0.94 4.99 -15.30
C VAL A 306 -2.29 4.37 -15.67
N ASN A 307 -2.61 3.17 -15.18
CA ASN A 307 -3.92 2.56 -15.39
C ASN A 307 -5.09 3.44 -14.87
N LYS A 308 -4.85 4.34 -13.90
CA LYS A 308 -5.88 5.26 -13.40
C LYS A 308 -6.28 6.33 -14.41
N LEU A 309 -5.51 6.59 -15.46
CA LEU A 309 -5.92 7.44 -16.58
C LEU A 309 -7.17 6.90 -17.29
N GLY A 310 -7.42 5.59 -17.19
CA GLY A 310 -8.61 4.92 -17.70
C GLY A 310 -9.74 4.75 -16.68
N ASP A 311 -9.72 5.43 -15.51
CA ASP A 311 -10.81 5.28 -14.54
C ASP A 311 -12.14 5.83 -15.10
N PRO A 312 -13.28 5.15 -14.88
CA PRO A 312 -14.59 5.64 -15.30
C PRO A 312 -14.96 6.98 -14.65
N ALA A 313 -14.51 7.24 -13.41
CA ALA A 313 -14.72 8.50 -12.72
C ALA A 313 -13.73 9.55 -13.25
N ARG A 314 -14.29 10.55 -13.94
CA ARG A 314 -13.52 11.62 -14.60
C ARG A 314 -12.54 12.32 -13.65
N LYS A 315 -12.99 12.57 -12.41
CA LYS A 315 -12.20 13.24 -11.37
C LYS A 315 -10.94 12.44 -11.03
N LEU A 316 -11.05 11.12 -10.92
CA LEU A 316 -9.91 10.24 -10.64
C LEU A 316 -8.96 10.12 -11.83
N ALA A 317 -9.49 10.02 -13.06
CA ALA A 317 -8.68 10.00 -14.27
C ALA A 317 -7.85 11.29 -14.44
N SER A 318 -8.49 12.46 -14.31
CA SER A 318 -7.79 13.75 -14.35
C SER A 318 -6.77 13.88 -13.22
N LYS A 319 -7.10 13.39 -12.02
CA LYS A 319 -6.17 13.41 -10.87
C LYS A 319 -4.96 12.51 -11.09
N ALA A 320 -5.12 11.34 -11.71
CA ALA A 320 -4.00 10.49 -12.08
C ALA A 320 -3.02 11.21 -13.02
N GLY A 321 -3.55 11.90 -14.03
CA GLY A 321 -2.74 12.76 -14.91
C GLY A 321 -1.99 13.84 -14.14
N TYR A 322 -2.67 14.53 -13.22
CA TYR A 322 -2.03 15.53 -12.34
C TYR A 322 -0.91 14.93 -11.49
N LEU A 323 -1.14 13.77 -10.84
CA LEU A 323 -0.13 13.10 -10.01
C LEU A 323 1.08 12.66 -10.84
N LEU A 324 0.86 12.15 -12.06
CA LEU A 324 1.95 11.83 -12.99
C LEU A 324 2.75 13.09 -13.38
N SER A 325 2.09 14.23 -13.58
CA SER A 325 2.80 15.49 -13.85
C SER A 325 3.64 15.92 -12.65
N GLN A 326 3.12 15.79 -11.43
CA GLN A 326 3.87 16.08 -10.21
C GLN A 326 5.08 15.14 -10.04
N LEU A 327 4.92 13.84 -10.36
CA LEU A 327 6.02 12.87 -10.37
C LEU A 327 7.15 13.32 -11.28
N LEU A 328 6.85 13.74 -12.52
CA LEU A 328 7.86 14.16 -13.49
C LEU A 328 8.51 15.50 -13.16
N LEU A 329 7.85 16.36 -12.39
CA LEU A 329 8.44 17.58 -11.85
C LEU A 329 9.46 17.27 -10.74
N GLN A 330 9.14 16.32 -9.87
CA GLN A 330 10.01 15.92 -8.75
C GLN A 330 11.16 15.01 -9.20
N HIS A 331 10.92 14.16 -10.19
CA HIS A 331 11.89 13.19 -10.71
C HIS A 331 11.99 13.24 -12.25
N PRO A 332 12.67 14.25 -12.83
CA PRO A 332 12.77 14.41 -14.28
C PRO A 332 13.41 13.23 -15.02
N VAL A 333 14.28 12.46 -14.34
CA VAL A 333 14.94 11.27 -14.89
C VAL A 333 13.94 10.13 -15.15
N MET A 334 12.74 10.16 -14.56
CA MET A 334 11.72 9.12 -14.76
C MET A 334 10.93 9.28 -16.07
N LYS A 335 11.03 10.40 -16.80
CA LYS A 335 10.26 10.65 -18.03
C LYS A 335 10.32 9.50 -19.05
N PRO A 336 11.50 8.88 -19.34
CA PRO A 336 11.56 7.76 -20.27
C PRO A 336 10.85 6.50 -19.77
N VAL A 337 10.82 6.28 -18.46
CA VAL A 337 10.12 5.14 -17.84
C VAL A 337 8.61 5.35 -17.89
N VAL A 338 8.15 6.55 -17.56
CA VAL A 338 6.73 6.93 -17.64
C VAL A 338 6.21 6.85 -19.07
N LEU A 339 6.96 7.36 -20.06
CA LEU A 339 6.54 7.29 -21.46
C LEU A 339 6.43 5.84 -21.96
N ARG A 340 7.34 4.97 -21.55
CA ARG A 340 7.30 3.53 -21.89
C ARG A 340 6.06 2.85 -21.32
N GLU A 341 5.68 3.19 -20.09
CA GLU A 341 4.48 2.63 -19.48
C GLU A 341 3.20 3.18 -20.12
N LEU A 342 3.21 4.45 -20.53
CA LEU A 342 2.12 5.04 -21.31
C LEU A 342 1.96 4.40 -22.69
N GLU A 343 3.06 4.13 -23.38
CA GLU A 343 3.05 3.40 -24.65
C GLU A 343 2.34 2.04 -24.50
N ARG A 344 2.74 1.25 -23.50
CA ARG A 344 2.10 -0.03 -23.17
C ARG A 344 0.62 0.13 -22.82
N PHE A 345 0.27 1.19 -22.10
CA PHE A 345 -1.11 1.48 -21.73
C PHE A 345 -1.95 1.82 -22.99
N VAL A 346 -1.52 2.80 -23.78
CA VAL A 346 -2.29 3.33 -24.90
C VAL A 346 -2.49 2.29 -25.99
N PHE A 347 -1.50 1.43 -26.28
CA PHE A 347 -1.64 0.38 -27.30
C PHE A 347 -2.26 -0.91 -26.78
N ARG A 348 -2.73 -0.96 -25.53
CA ARG A 348 -3.44 -2.12 -25.00
C ARG A 348 -4.69 -2.44 -25.85
N PRO A 349 -4.86 -3.70 -26.29
CA PRO A 349 -6.07 -4.12 -26.98
C PRO A 349 -7.32 -3.88 -26.11
N GLY A 350 -8.40 -3.39 -26.71
CA GLY A 350 -9.65 -3.12 -26.00
C GLY A 350 -9.63 -1.90 -25.06
N LEU A 351 -8.54 -1.12 -25.03
CA LEU A 351 -8.53 0.14 -24.27
C LEU A 351 -9.56 1.12 -24.84
N GLN A 352 -10.41 1.65 -23.97
CA GLN A 352 -11.43 2.63 -24.32
C GLN A 352 -10.84 3.93 -24.86
N ASP A 353 -11.47 4.53 -25.87
CA ASP A 353 -11.01 5.78 -26.51
C ASP A 353 -10.87 6.93 -25.51
N ARG A 354 -11.77 6.99 -24.51
CA ARG A 354 -11.67 7.94 -23.40
C ARG A 354 -10.36 7.81 -22.63
N ALA A 355 -9.94 6.58 -22.32
CA ALA A 355 -8.70 6.33 -21.59
C ALA A 355 -7.48 6.71 -22.45
N ARG A 356 -7.52 6.40 -23.76
CA ARG A 356 -6.51 6.85 -24.73
C ARG A 356 -6.42 8.38 -24.77
N TYR A 357 -7.56 9.07 -24.77
CA TYR A 357 -7.63 10.53 -24.75
C TYR A 357 -6.89 11.12 -23.54
N TYR A 358 -7.15 10.65 -22.31
CA TYR A 358 -6.44 11.15 -21.13
C TYR A 358 -4.93 10.90 -21.18
N ALA A 359 -4.50 9.74 -21.70
CA ALA A 359 -3.08 9.47 -21.91
C ALA A 359 -2.45 10.38 -22.95
N VAL A 360 -3.13 10.66 -24.08
CA VAL A 360 -2.65 11.58 -25.11
C VAL A 360 -2.57 13.02 -24.57
N VAL A 361 -3.56 13.46 -23.80
CA VAL A 361 -3.53 14.78 -23.14
C VAL A 361 -2.32 14.88 -22.21
N PHE A 362 -2.07 13.85 -21.40
CA PHE A 362 -0.89 13.81 -20.53
C PHE A 362 0.42 13.82 -21.33
N MET A 363 0.53 12.98 -22.36
CA MET A 363 1.71 12.91 -23.24
C MET A 363 2.00 14.27 -23.90
N ASN A 364 0.97 15.01 -24.30
CA ASN A 364 1.10 16.34 -24.90
C ASN A 364 1.67 17.38 -23.92
N GLN A 365 1.41 17.19 -22.63
CA GLN A 365 1.88 18.06 -21.56
C GLN A 365 3.20 17.58 -20.93
N LEU A 366 3.84 16.54 -21.50
CA LEU A 366 5.05 15.97 -20.94
C LEU A 366 6.21 16.97 -21.07
N PRO A 367 6.82 17.43 -19.96
CA PRO A 367 7.85 18.45 -20.02
C PRO A 367 9.13 17.86 -20.62
N LEU A 368 9.57 18.37 -21.77
CA LEU A 368 10.83 17.98 -22.40
C LEU A 368 11.96 18.91 -21.96
N ASN A 369 13.20 18.41 -21.93
CA ASN A 369 14.37 19.19 -21.53
C ASN A 369 15.53 18.92 -22.49
N ARG A 370 16.52 19.82 -22.58
CA ARG A 370 17.67 19.64 -23.48
C ARG A 370 18.59 18.49 -23.04
N LYS A 371 18.63 18.19 -21.75
CA LYS A 371 19.42 17.08 -21.21
C LYS A 371 18.82 15.74 -21.63
N GLU A 372 19.64 14.87 -22.20
CA GLU A 372 19.19 13.58 -22.70
C GLU A 372 18.49 12.72 -21.62
N SER A 373 19.06 12.68 -20.42
CA SER A 373 18.51 11.97 -19.26
C SER A 373 17.18 12.51 -18.73
N GLU A 374 16.84 13.76 -19.06
CA GLU A 374 15.64 14.45 -18.56
C GLU A 374 14.65 14.79 -19.69
N GLY A 375 14.69 14.04 -20.79
CA GLY A 375 13.75 14.19 -21.90
C GLY A 375 14.31 14.97 -23.09
N GLY A 376 15.56 14.66 -23.45
CA GLY A 376 16.23 15.18 -24.65
C GLY A 376 15.67 14.64 -25.96
N ALA A 377 16.49 14.70 -27.00
CA ALA A 377 16.05 14.51 -28.38
C ALA A 377 15.51 13.10 -28.64
N SER A 378 16.08 12.05 -28.02
CA SER A 378 15.57 10.69 -28.19
C SER A 378 14.16 10.53 -27.64
N LEU A 379 13.87 11.13 -26.48
CA LEU A 379 12.54 11.06 -25.87
C LEU A 379 11.51 11.82 -26.72
N ALA A 380 11.88 13.00 -27.22
CA ALA A 380 11.04 13.79 -28.12
C ALA A 380 10.74 13.01 -29.41
N GLY A 381 11.74 12.38 -30.02
CA GLY A 381 11.57 11.54 -31.21
C GLY A 381 10.65 10.35 -30.96
N LYS A 382 10.78 9.67 -29.81
CA LYS A 382 9.86 8.60 -29.40
C LYS A 382 8.43 9.12 -29.25
N LEU A 383 8.24 10.26 -28.59
CA LEU A 383 6.92 10.86 -28.40
C LEU A 383 6.24 11.18 -29.74
N VAL A 384 6.99 11.74 -30.71
CA VAL A 384 6.52 11.99 -32.07
C VAL A 384 6.14 10.68 -32.79
N GLY A 385 6.97 9.64 -32.67
CA GLY A 385 6.66 8.31 -33.22
C GLY A 385 5.37 7.70 -32.67
N LEU A 386 5.14 7.86 -31.36
CA LEU A 386 3.89 7.42 -30.71
C LEU A 386 2.68 8.17 -31.27
N TYR A 387 2.77 9.49 -31.45
CA TYR A 387 1.68 10.28 -32.04
C TYR A 387 1.37 9.86 -33.48
N PHE A 388 2.38 9.65 -34.32
CA PHE A 388 2.16 9.18 -35.70
C PHE A 388 1.54 7.79 -35.74
N THR A 389 1.93 6.90 -34.82
CA THR A 389 1.33 5.57 -34.70
C THR A 389 -0.14 5.69 -34.30
N LEU A 390 -0.47 6.52 -33.31
CA LEU A 390 -1.85 6.76 -32.89
C LEU A 390 -2.69 7.39 -34.00
N PHE A 391 -2.15 8.39 -34.70
CA PHE A 391 -2.79 9.02 -35.83
C PHE A 391 -3.11 8.01 -36.93
N ARG A 392 -2.13 7.17 -37.29
CA ARG A 392 -2.33 6.09 -38.27
C ARG A 392 -3.46 5.15 -37.85
N MET A 393 -3.49 4.71 -36.59
CA MET A 393 -4.55 3.83 -36.08
C MET A 393 -5.94 4.48 -36.14
N VAL A 394 -6.04 5.80 -35.94
CA VAL A 394 -7.31 6.55 -36.09
C VAL A 394 -7.73 6.60 -37.56
N VAL A 395 -6.80 6.93 -38.46
CA VAL A 395 -7.07 7.03 -39.92
C VAL A 395 -7.45 5.68 -40.52
N GLU A 396 -6.77 4.60 -40.13
CA GLU A 396 -7.11 3.23 -40.51
C GLU A 396 -8.40 2.73 -39.85
N GLY A 397 -8.97 3.50 -38.92
CA GLY A 397 -10.14 3.19 -38.10
C GLY A 397 -10.00 1.91 -37.28
N SER A 398 -8.78 1.66 -36.80
CA SER A 398 -8.47 0.66 -35.76
C SER A 398 -8.95 1.14 -34.39
N ILE A 399 -9.00 2.46 -34.17
CA ILE A 399 -9.49 3.12 -32.94
C ILE A 399 -10.33 4.37 -33.28
N GLY A 400 -11.08 4.91 -32.31
CA GLY A 400 -11.92 6.08 -32.51
C GLY A 400 -13.26 5.79 -33.20
N LEU A 401 -13.94 6.84 -33.66
CA LEU A 401 -15.32 6.78 -34.18
C LEU A 401 -15.47 5.79 -35.34
N ALA A 402 -14.53 5.77 -36.29
CA ALA A 402 -14.57 4.86 -37.43
C ALA A 402 -14.51 3.38 -37.02
N ALA A 403 -13.78 3.06 -35.96
CA ALA A 403 -13.73 1.71 -35.39
C ALA A 403 -15.05 1.34 -34.70
N ALA A 404 -15.64 2.29 -33.96
CA ALA A 404 -16.94 2.10 -33.32
C ALA A 404 -18.05 1.87 -34.35
N THR A 405 -18.08 2.67 -35.43
CA THR A 405 -19.06 2.52 -36.52
C THR A 405 -18.90 1.17 -37.23
N ARG A 406 -17.68 0.73 -37.52
CA ARG A 406 -17.43 -0.60 -38.11
C ARG A 406 -17.94 -1.73 -37.21
N LYS A 407 -17.68 -1.66 -35.89
CA LYS A 407 -18.21 -2.66 -34.95
C LYS A 407 -19.73 -2.70 -34.94
N LEU A 408 -20.38 -1.53 -34.97
CA LEU A 408 -21.84 -1.44 -35.05
C LEU A 408 -22.39 -2.00 -36.37
N GLN A 409 -21.73 -1.72 -37.50
CA GLN A 409 -22.09 -2.27 -38.81
C GLN A 409 -21.98 -3.79 -38.85
N VAL A 410 -20.88 -4.36 -38.35
CA VAL A 410 -20.68 -5.81 -38.26
C VAL A 410 -21.70 -6.46 -37.32
N ALA A 411 -21.96 -5.85 -36.16
CA ALA A 411 -22.98 -6.34 -35.23
C ALA A 411 -24.39 -6.31 -35.86
N ALA A 412 -24.73 -5.23 -36.57
CA ALA A 412 -26.00 -5.14 -37.30
C ALA A 412 -26.12 -6.20 -38.40
N MET A 413 -25.04 -6.50 -39.13
CA MET A 413 -25.01 -7.58 -40.12
C MET A 413 -25.20 -8.97 -39.50
N HIS A 414 -24.62 -9.23 -38.32
CA HIS A 414 -24.83 -10.47 -37.57
C HIS A 414 -26.27 -10.62 -37.04
N VAL A 415 -26.88 -9.54 -36.54
CA VAL A 415 -28.25 -9.55 -36.02
C VAL A 415 -29.29 -9.64 -37.14
N CYS A 416 -29.01 -9.07 -38.32
CA CYS A 416 -29.90 -9.17 -39.48
C CYS A 416 -29.78 -10.49 -40.26
N GLY A 417 -28.94 -11.44 -39.83
CA GLY A 417 -28.88 -12.77 -40.41
C GLY A 417 -28.50 -12.78 -41.90
N TYR A 418 -27.23 -12.50 -42.21
CA TYR A 418 -26.67 -13.00 -43.47
C TYR A 418 -26.31 -14.48 -43.32
N ALA A 419 -27.32 -15.33 -43.53
CA ALA A 419 -27.09 -16.56 -44.29
C ALA A 419 -27.05 -16.15 -45.76
N ALA A 420 -25.85 -16.11 -46.33
CA ALA A 420 -25.60 -16.30 -47.77
C ALA A 420 -24.18 -16.82 -47.94
#